data_AF-A0A2K5XEE9-F1
#
_entry.id   AF-A0A2K5XEE9-F1
#
_cell.length_a   1.000
_cell.length_b   1.000
_cell.length_c   1.000
_cell.angle_alpha   90.00
_cell.angle_beta   90.00
_cell.angle_gamma   90.00
#
_symmetry.space_group_name_H-M   'P 1'
#
loop_
_entity.id
_entity.type
_entity.pdbx_description
1 polymer ?
#
loop_
_entity_poly.entity_id
_entity_poly.type
_entity_poly.pdbx_seq_one_letter_code
_entity_poly.pdbx_strand_id
1 'polypeptide(L)'
;GPARGRHGAAVRAGVPGAILSQGKPGPGGGFLMVKDISDGATITVGAFGLCGIPENLIAALLRTGVKDLQVVSSNVGVEDFGLGLLMASRQVRRIVCSYVGENTLCESQYLAGELELELTPQGTLAERIRAGGAGVPAFYTPTGYGTLVQEGGVPIRYTPDGHLAIMSQPREVREFQGDHFLLERAIRADFALVKGWKADRAGNVVFRGSARSFNVPMCKAADVTAVEVEEITLPFCPCR
;
A
#
# COMPACT_ATOMS: atom_id res chain seq x y z
N GLY A 1 24.15 6.33 31.71
CA GLY A 1 23.06 5.38 32.03
C GLY A 1 22.71 4.62 30.78
N PRO A 2 22.59 3.28 30.80
CA PRO A 2 22.55 2.49 29.58
C PRO A 2 21.23 2.72 28.82
N ALA A 3 21.36 2.77 27.49
CA ALA A 3 20.31 3.07 26.54
C ALA A 3 19.19 2.04 26.60
N ARG A 4 17.94 2.52 26.69
CA ARG A 4 16.74 1.70 26.49
C ARG A 4 16.75 1.12 25.07
N GLY A 5 16.83 -0.20 24.98
CA GLY A 5 16.76 -0.95 23.73
C GLY A 5 15.48 -0.61 22.97
N ARG A 6 15.62 -0.06 21.76
CA ARG A 6 14.53 0.03 20.80
C ARG A 6 14.44 -1.31 20.10
N HIS A 7 13.50 -2.15 20.50
CA HIS A 7 13.17 -3.38 19.79
C HIS A 7 12.74 -3.04 18.36
N GLY A 8 13.66 -3.24 17.40
CA GLY A 8 13.32 -3.26 15.99
C GLY A 8 12.47 -4.50 15.74
N ALA A 9 11.19 -4.30 15.41
CA ALA A 9 10.35 -5.41 14.97
C ALA A 9 10.92 -5.96 13.65
N ALA A 10 11.55 -7.13 13.72
CA ALA A 10 11.95 -7.86 12.53
C ALA A 10 10.70 -8.51 11.92
N VAL A 11 10.46 -8.27 10.64
CA VAL A 11 9.49 -9.04 9.86
C VAL A 11 10.30 -10.03 9.05
N ARG A 12 10.12 -11.32 9.30
CA ARG A 12 10.51 -12.33 8.32
C ARG A 12 9.58 -12.11 7.13
N ALA A 13 10.13 -11.91 5.94
CA ALA A 13 9.37 -12.02 4.71
C ALA A 13 8.94 -13.50 4.58
N GLY A 14 7.94 -13.88 5.37
CA GLY A 14 7.52 -15.26 5.63
C GLY A 14 6.47 -15.76 4.64
N VAL A 15 6.45 -15.20 3.44
CA VAL A 15 5.52 -15.59 2.37
C VAL A 15 6.37 -16.15 1.21
N PRO A 16 5.99 -17.27 0.58
CA PRO A 16 6.56 -17.67 -0.69
C PRO A 16 6.53 -16.49 -1.68
N GLY A 17 7.65 -16.17 -2.34
CA GLY A 17 7.70 -15.10 -3.34
C GLY A 17 8.25 -13.74 -2.86
N ALA A 18 8.92 -13.64 -1.72
CA ALA A 18 9.60 -12.40 -1.33
C ALA A 18 10.95 -12.21 -2.06
N ILE A 19 11.16 -11.04 -2.67
CA ILE A 19 12.38 -10.70 -3.42
C ILE A 19 13.05 -9.46 -2.78
N LEU A 20 14.36 -9.52 -2.52
CA LEU A 20 15.11 -8.53 -1.75
C LEU A 20 16.15 -7.80 -2.61
N SER A 21 16.07 -6.46 -2.69
CA SER A 21 17.04 -5.63 -3.42
C SER A 21 17.85 -4.71 -2.50
N GLN A 22 19.12 -4.50 -2.86
CA GLN A 22 20.04 -3.53 -2.28
C GLN A 22 20.30 -2.34 -3.21
N GLY A 23 20.39 -1.14 -2.63
CA GLY A 23 21.15 -0.03 -3.21
C GLY A 23 20.37 0.98 -4.07
N LYS A 24 21.11 2.02 -4.49
CA LYS A 24 20.68 3.12 -5.37
C LYS A 24 20.46 2.65 -6.81
N PRO A 25 19.69 3.39 -7.64
CA PRO A 25 19.20 2.90 -8.93
C PRO A 25 20.36 2.56 -9.87
N GLY A 26 20.53 1.26 -10.13
CA GLY A 26 21.25 0.73 -11.27
C GLY A 26 20.26 0.08 -12.24
N PRO A 27 20.56 0.03 -13.55
CA PRO A 27 19.59 -0.32 -14.59
C PRO A 27 18.99 -1.73 -14.47
N GLY A 28 19.59 -2.66 -13.71
CA GLY A 28 19.16 -4.07 -13.67
C GLY A 28 18.35 -4.52 -12.45
N GLY A 29 18.70 -4.08 -11.24
CA GLY A 29 18.27 -4.75 -10.00
C GLY A 29 16.78 -4.61 -9.68
N GLY A 30 16.25 -3.38 -9.71
CA GLY A 30 14.83 -3.13 -9.43
C GLY A 30 13.89 -3.63 -10.53
N PHE A 31 14.33 -3.61 -11.80
CA PHE A 31 13.52 -4.03 -12.94
C PHE A 31 13.13 -5.51 -12.86
N LEU A 32 14.09 -6.37 -12.50
CA LEU A 32 13.85 -7.81 -12.33
C LEU A 32 12.82 -8.15 -11.24
N MET A 33 12.56 -7.23 -10.29
CA MET A 33 11.63 -7.48 -9.18
C MET A 33 10.17 -7.15 -9.52
N VAL A 34 9.98 -6.33 -10.54
CA VAL A 34 8.66 -5.79 -10.91
C VAL A 34 8.26 -6.13 -12.35
N LYS A 35 9.13 -6.82 -13.10
CA LYS A 35 8.89 -7.21 -14.50
C LYS A 35 7.69 -8.14 -14.69
N ASP A 36 7.34 -8.91 -13.65
CA ASP A 36 6.26 -9.90 -13.72
C ASP A 36 4.91 -9.29 -13.28
N ILE A 37 4.90 -7.99 -12.90
CA ILE A 37 3.67 -7.24 -12.65
C ILE A 37 2.99 -6.99 -14.00
N SER A 38 1.83 -7.61 -14.18
CA SER A 38 1.04 -7.52 -15.40
C SER A 38 0.05 -6.36 -15.36
N ASP A 39 -0.45 -5.95 -16.53
CA ASP A 39 -1.49 -4.95 -16.63
C ASP A 39 -2.73 -5.37 -15.81
N GLY A 40 -3.37 -4.41 -15.16
CA GLY A 40 -4.55 -4.66 -14.34
C GLY A 40 -4.27 -5.16 -12.92
N ALA A 41 -3.00 -5.44 -12.57
CA ALA A 41 -2.63 -5.97 -11.26
C ALA A 41 -3.00 -5.04 -10.10
N THR A 42 -3.32 -5.64 -8.96
CA THR A 42 -3.45 -4.97 -7.68
C THR A 42 -2.10 -4.95 -6.98
N ILE A 43 -1.62 -3.75 -6.66
CA ILE A 43 -0.36 -3.56 -5.93
C ILE A 43 -0.60 -2.82 -4.62
N THR A 44 0.12 -3.22 -3.57
CA THR A 44 0.24 -2.43 -2.33
C THR A 44 1.57 -1.71 -2.31
N VAL A 45 1.57 -0.44 -1.89
CA VAL A 45 2.78 0.38 -1.81
C VAL A 45 2.92 0.97 -0.42
N GLY A 46 3.95 0.51 0.31
CA GLY A 46 4.18 0.92 1.69
C GLY A 46 4.71 2.35 1.77
N ALA A 47 4.04 3.20 2.54
CA ALA A 47 4.49 4.55 2.88
C ALA A 47 3.59 5.21 3.93
N PHE A 48 4.04 6.33 4.48
CA PHE A 48 3.17 7.36 5.05
C PHE A 48 3.64 8.73 4.58
N GLY A 49 2.84 9.42 3.77
CA GLY A 49 3.31 10.58 3.00
C GLY A 49 4.52 10.19 2.14
N LEU A 50 5.64 10.91 2.33
CA LEU A 50 6.93 10.61 1.67
C LEU A 50 7.86 9.70 2.49
N CYS A 51 7.47 9.33 3.71
CA CYS A 51 8.30 8.55 4.61
C CYS A 51 8.14 7.04 4.34
N GLY A 52 9.28 6.38 4.06
CA GLY A 52 9.32 4.94 3.81
C GLY A 52 8.74 4.53 2.47
N ILE A 53 8.81 5.39 1.44
CA ILE A 53 8.43 5.06 0.06
C ILE A 53 9.47 4.11 -0.56
N PRO A 54 9.05 3.07 -1.30
CA PRO A 54 9.95 2.24 -2.11
C PRO A 54 10.30 2.91 -3.45
N GLU A 55 11.08 3.99 -3.39
CA GLU A 55 11.39 4.88 -4.53
C GLU A 55 12.03 4.15 -5.73
N ASN A 56 12.89 3.16 -5.50
CA ASN A 56 13.58 2.45 -6.57
C ASN A 56 12.66 1.43 -7.24
N LEU A 57 11.79 0.77 -6.48
CA LEU A 57 10.78 -0.13 -7.02
C LEU A 57 9.72 0.64 -7.84
N ILE A 58 9.29 1.81 -7.38
CA ILE A 58 8.39 2.69 -8.14
C ILE A 58 9.06 3.14 -9.44
N ALA A 59 10.31 3.60 -9.39
CA ALA A 59 11.04 3.98 -10.58
C ALA A 59 11.25 2.79 -11.55
N ALA A 60 11.40 1.57 -11.02
CA ALA A 60 11.48 0.37 -11.85
C ALA A 60 10.14 0.05 -12.53
N LEU A 61 9.03 0.15 -11.80
CA LEU A 61 7.68 -0.06 -12.32
C LEU A 61 7.29 1.00 -13.38
N LEU A 62 7.75 2.23 -13.19
CA LEU A 62 7.61 3.30 -14.19
C LEU A 62 8.24 2.90 -15.54
N ARG A 63 9.40 2.24 -15.51
CA ARG A 63 10.10 1.80 -16.73
C ARG A 63 9.47 0.58 -17.40
N THR A 64 8.71 -0.24 -16.68
CA THR A 64 8.01 -1.38 -17.31
C THR A 64 6.86 -0.91 -18.19
N GLY A 65 6.29 0.26 -17.90
CA GLY A 65 5.15 0.81 -18.64
C GLY A 65 3.82 0.10 -18.40
N VAL A 66 3.76 -0.80 -17.39
CA VAL A 66 2.55 -1.55 -17.01
C VAL A 66 1.36 -0.62 -16.80
N LYS A 67 0.18 -1.02 -17.24
CA LYS A 67 -1.03 -0.21 -17.27
C LYS A 67 -2.12 -0.75 -16.36
N ASP A 68 -3.13 0.10 -16.17
CA ASP A 68 -4.36 -0.24 -15.48
C ASP A 68 -4.21 -0.75 -14.04
N LEU A 69 -3.17 -0.30 -13.33
CA LEU A 69 -2.89 -0.74 -11.97
C LEU A 69 -3.99 -0.30 -11.00
N GLN A 70 -4.32 -1.20 -10.07
CA GLN A 70 -5.02 -0.86 -8.83
C GLN A 70 -4.00 -0.71 -7.71
N VAL A 71 -3.85 0.50 -7.18
CA VAL A 71 -2.86 0.82 -6.15
C VAL A 71 -3.55 0.97 -4.80
N VAL A 72 -3.04 0.27 -3.79
CA VAL A 72 -3.45 0.41 -2.39
C VAL A 72 -2.30 1.04 -1.60
N SER A 73 -2.51 2.24 -1.07
CA SER A 73 -1.48 3.00 -0.33
C SER A 73 -2.10 3.92 0.71
N SER A 74 -1.38 4.27 1.77
CA SER A 74 -1.86 5.29 2.73
C SER A 74 -2.15 6.63 2.05
N ASN A 75 -1.24 7.04 1.16
CA ASN A 75 -1.23 8.31 0.45
C ASN A 75 -0.76 8.12 -1.01
N VAL A 76 -0.94 9.14 -1.85
CA VAL A 76 -0.57 9.07 -3.28
C VAL A 76 0.74 9.80 -3.63
N GLY A 77 1.52 10.19 -2.63
CA GLY A 77 2.75 10.96 -2.83
C GLY A 77 2.49 12.37 -3.38
N VAL A 78 3.50 12.94 -4.03
CA VAL A 78 3.44 14.26 -4.71
C VAL A 78 3.65 14.07 -6.21
N GLU A 79 3.37 15.08 -7.02
CA GLU A 79 3.31 14.95 -8.49
C GLU A 79 4.58 14.38 -9.12
N ASP A 80 5.76 14.79 -8.65
CA ASP A 80 7.06 14.40 -9.17
C ASP A 80 7.78 13.34 -8.34
N PHE A 81 7.13 12.75 -7.33
CA PHE A 81 7.77 11.77 -6.46
C PHE A 81 6.81 10.72 -5.88
N GLY A 82 7.28 9.47 -5.82
CA GLY A 82 6.46 8.34 -5.37
C GLY A 82 5.37 7.99 -6.38
N LEU A 83 4.14 7.78 -5.92
CA LEU A 83 3.03 7.34 -6.77
C LEU A 83 2.60 8.39 -7.82
N GLY A 84 2.93 9.68 -7.62
CA GLY A 84 2.71 10.71 -8.64
C GLY A 84 3.35 10.39 -9.99
N LEU A 85 4.52 9.74 -9.99
CA LEU A 85 5.20 9.31 -11.20
C LEU A 85 4.38 8.31 -12.03
N LEU A 86 3.69 7.38 -11.36
CA LEU A 86 2.84 6.38 -12.01
C LEU A 86 1.51 6.97 -12.49
N MET A 87 1.01 8.00 -11.80
CA MET A 87 -0.16 8.75 -12.25
C MET A 87 0.16 9.62 -13.46
N ALA A 88 1.32 10.30 -13.47
CA ALA A 88 1.77 11.13 -14.58
C ALA A 88 1.98 10.33 -15.87
N SER A 89 2.46 9.09 -15.74
CA SER A 89 2.64 8.15 -16.84
C SER A 89 1.37 7.37 -17.21
N ARG A 90 0.21 7.67 -16.58
CA ARG A 90 -1.07 7.00 -16.82
C ARG A 90 -0.98 5.48 -16.67
N GLN A 91 -0.31 5.01 -15.61
CA GLN A 91 -0.17 3.59 -15.29
C GLN A 91 -1.20 3.12 -14.25
N VAL A 92 -1.87 4.06 -13.58
CA VAL A 92 -2.81 3.78 -12.48
C VAL A 92 -4.25 3.99 -12.95
N ARG A 93 -5.09 2.95 -12.83
CA ARG A 93 -6.54 3.01 -13.07
C ARG A 93 -7.30 3.33 -11.80
N ARG A 94 -6.88 2.74 -10.67
CA ARG A 94 -7.59 2.85 -9.38
C ARG A 94 -6.65 3.07 -8.23
N ILE A 95 -7.07 3.91 -7.28
CA ILE A 95 -6.38 4.14 -6.01
C ILE A 95 -7.34 3.85 -4.86
N VAL A 96 -6.89 3.03 -3.92
CA VAL A 96 -7.52 2.88 -2.60
C VAL A 96 -6.57 3.51 -1.59
N CYS A 97 -6.97 4.63 -0.97
CA CYS A 97 -6.11 5.33 -0.03
C CYS A 97 -6.87 5.95 1.13
N SER A 98 -6.14 6.39 2.15
CA SER A 98 -6.74 7.05 3.30
C SER A 98 -6.77 8.58 3.18
N TYR A 99 -5.84 9.14 2.43
CA TYR A 99 -5.72 10.57 2.25
C TYR A 99 -4.92 10.87 0.98
N VAL A 100 -5.51 11.63 0.05
CA VAL A 100 -4.84 12.05 -1.20
C VAL A 100 -3.71 13.02 -0.88
N GLY A 101 -3.96 14.04 -0.06
CA GLY A 101 -2.99 15.08 0.26
C GLY A 101 -2.81 16.09 -0.87
N GLU A 102 -1.61 16.65 -0.98
CA GLU A 102 -1.24 17.72 -1.92
C GLU A 102 -0.81 17.15 -3.29
N ASN A 103 -1.72 16.44 -3.96
CA ASN A 103 -1.46 15.87 -5.29
C ASN A 103 -2.54 16.34 -6.27
N THR A 104 -2.31 17.48 -6.92
CA THR A 104 -3.32 18.09 -7.81
C THR A 104 -3.51 17.27 -9.08
N LEU A 105 -2.49 16.49 -9.48
CA LEU A 105 -2.62 15.52 -10.56
C LEU A 105 -3.63 14.42 -10.21
N CYS A 106 -3.58 13.87 -9.00
CA CYS A 106 -4.57 12.88 -8.56
C CYS A 106 -6.00 13.45 -8.57
N GLU A 107 -6.16 14.67 -8.05
CA GLU A 107 -7.46 15.35 -8.02
C GLU A 107 -8.00 15.62 -9.43
N SER A 108 -7.18 16.18 -10.31
CA SER A 108 -7.56 16.49 -11.70
C SER A 108 -7.93 15.23 -12.49
N GLN A 109 -7.15 14.15 -12.39
CA GLN A 109 -7.47 12.88 -13.07
C GLN A 109 -8.75 12.23 -12.53
N TYR A 110 -8.98 12.34 -11.21
CA TYR A 110 -10.20 11.84 -10.59
C TYR A 110 -11.43 12.61 -11.07
N LEU A 111 -11.40 13.95 -11.04
CA LEU A 111 -12.49 14.80 -11.50
C LEU A 111 -12.75 14.69 -13.02
N ALA A 112 -11.71 14.41 -13.81
CA ALA A 112 -11.83 14.15 -15.24
C ALA A 112 -12.38 12.74 -15.58
N GLY A 113 -12.60 11.87 -14.58
CA GLY A 113 -13.10 10.50 -14.78
C GLY A 113 -12.06 9.50 -15.30
N GLU A 114 -10.78 9.90 -15.29
CA GLU A 114 -9.65 9.13 -15.77
C GLU A 114 -9.07 8.20 -14.69
N LEU A 115 -9.37 8.47 -13.41
CA LEU A 115 -8.89 7.73 -12.25
C LEU A 115 -10.06 7.34 -11.33
N GLU A 116 -10.05 6.10 -10.86
CA GLU A 116 -10.92 5.64 -9.77
C GLU A 116 -10.28 5.93 -8.40
N LEU A 117 -11.01 6.53 -7.48
CA LEU A 117 -10.52 6.87 -6.14
C LEU A 117 -11.47 6.34 -5.05
N GLU A 118 -10.99 5.43 -4.22
CA GLU A 118 -11.69 4.93 -3.04
C GLU A 118 -11.01 5.43 -1.77
N LEU A 119 -11.67 6.35 -1.06
CA LEU A 119 -11.22 6.82 0.24
C LEU A 119 -11.65 5.84 1.34
N THR A 120 -10.67 5.33 2.09
CA THR A 120 -10.86 4.37 3.18
C THR A 120 -10.27 4.93 4.47
N PRO A 121 -10.99 4.95 5.60
CA PRO A 121 -10.42 5.38 6.88
C PRO A 121 -9.09 4.69 7.19
N GLN A 122 -8.08 5.44 7.62
CA GLN A 122 -6.70 4.93 7.68
C GLN A 122 -6.54 3.67 8.53
N GLY A 123 -7.18 3.63 9.71
CA GLY A 123 -7.18 2.46 10.58
C GLY A 123 -7.85 1.26 9.92
N THR A 124 -8.99 1.47 9.26
CA THR A 124 -9.69 0.44 8.48
C THR A 124 -8.81 -0.06 7.34
N LEU A 125 -8.13 0.82 6.60
CA LEU A 125 -7.22 0.43 5.51
C LEU A 125 -6.09 -0.47 6.04
N ALA A 126 -5.44 -0.08 7.13
CA ALA A 126 -4.38 -0.86 7.75
C ALA A 126 -4.86 -2.24 8.21
N GLU A 127 -6.05 -2.32 8.82
CA GLU A 127 -6.62 -3.57 9.31
C GLU A 127 -7.14 -4.47 8.18
N ARG A 128 -7.71 -3.90 7.10
CA ARG A 128 -8.06 -4.64 5.87
C ARG A 128 -6.85 -5.33 5.26
N ILE A 129 -5.72 -4.64 5.18
CA ILE A 129 -4.46 -5.20 4.68
C ILE A 129 -3.96 -6.28 5.65
N ARG A 130 -3.91 -5.99 6.96
CA ARG A 130 -3.47 -6.96 7.97
C ARG A 130 -4.31 -8.24 7.94
N ALA A 131 -5.63 -8.11 7.81
CA ALA A 131 -6.58 -9.22 7.71
C ALA A 131 -6.28 -10.10 6.48
N GLY A 132 -6.01 -9.49 5.32
CA GLY A 132 -5.65 -10.20 4.08
C GLY A 132 -4.34 -10.98 4.18
N GLY A 133 -3.37 -10.48 4.93
CA GLY A 133 -2.14 -11.24 5.22
C GLY A 133 -2.28 -12.29 6.34
N ALA A 134 -3.34 -12.23 7.13
CA ALA A 134 -3.60 -13.15 8.24
C ALA A 134 -4.63 -14.24 7.89
N GLY A 135 -5.15 -14.27 6.66
CA GLY A 135 -6.20 -15.22 6.26
C GLY A 135 -7.57 -14.92 6.89
N VAL A 136 -7.81 -13.68 7.32
CA VAL A 136 -9.11 -13.24 7.85
C VAL A 136 -9.88 -12.54 6.74
N PRO A 137 -10.97 -13.10 6.20
CA PRO A 137 -11.63 -12.55 5.00
C PRO A 137 -12.39 -11.24 5.26
N ALA A 138 -12.87 -11.03 6.49
CA ALA A 138 -13.56 -9.82 6.91
C ALA A 138 -13.51 -9.65 8.44
N PHE A 139 -13.70 -8.43 8.92
CA PHE A 139 -13.77 -8.08 10.34
C PHE A 139 -14.76 -6.93 10.57
N TYR A 140 -15.20 -6.74 11.81
CA TYR A 140 -16.06 -5.61 12.20
C TYR A 140 -15.25 -4.48 12.85
N THR A 141 -15.58 -3.23 12.54
CA THR A 141 -14.98 -2.02 13.14
C THR A 141 -16.04 -0.94 13.36
N PRO A 142 -15.98 -0.15 14.46
CA PRO A 142 -16.91 0.96 14.64
C PRO A 142 -16.59 2.16 13.73
N THR A 143 -15.40 2.14 13.09
CA THR A 143 -14.92 3.25 12.26
C THR A 143 -15.79 3.43 11.02
N GLY A 144 -16.40 4.60 10.89
CA GLY A 144 -17.24 4.96 9.73
C GLY A 144 -18.73 4.74 9.92
N TYR A 145 -19.17 4.20 11.07
CA TYR A 145 -20.60 4.11 11.39
C TYR A 145 -21.23 5.51 11.44
N GLY A 146 -22.43 5.65 10.87
CA GLY A 146 -23.15 6.92 10.72
C GLY A 146 -22.54 7.88 9.71
N THR A 147 -21.72 7.39 8.77
CA THR A 147 -21.06 8.22 7.75
C THR A 147 -21.26 7.65 6.34
N LEU A 148 -20.84 8.39 5.32
CA LEU A 148 -20.81 7.93 3.93
C LEU A 148 -19.96 6.66 3.70
N VAL A 149 -19.04 6.33 4.61
CA VAL A 149 -18.32 5.04 4.59
C VAL A 149 -19.29 3.88 4.80
N GLN A 150 -20.23 4.02 5.74
CA GLN A 150 -21.30 3.05 5.97
C GLN A 150 -22.35 3.12 4.88
N GLU A 151 -22.90 4.31 4.63
CA GLU A 151 -24.10 4.50 3.81
C GLU A 151 -23.83 4.21 2.33
N GLY A 152 -22.57 4.33 1.90
CA GLY A 152 -22.19 4.27 0.51
C GLY A 152 -22.52 5.58 -0.21
N GLY A 153 -22.52 5.53 -1.53
CA GLY A 153 -22.86 6.68 -2.38
C GLY A 153 -21.74 7.71 -2.57
N VAL A 154 -20.54 7.46 -2.04
CA VAL A 154 -19.36 8.29 -2.34
C VAL A 154 -18.95 8.01 -3.79
N PRO A 155 -18.77 9.02 -4.65
CA PRO A 155 -18.22 8.81 -5.99
C PRO A 155 -16.85 8.13 -5.89
N ILE A 156 -16.69 7.04 -6.62
CA ILE A 156 -15.40 6.37 -6.85
C ILE A 156 -14.85 6.76 -8.22
N ARG A 157 -15.72 7.06 -9.18
CA ARG A 157 -15.32 7.47 -10.53
C ARG A 157 -16.36 8.41 -11.14
N TYR A 158 -15.87 9.42 -11.85
CA TYR A 158 -16.68 10.26 -12.73
C TYR A 158 -16.63 9.78 -14.18
N THR A 159 -17.60 10.18 -15.00
CA THR A 159 -17.49 10.12 -16.46
C THR A 159 -16.70 11.33 -16.98
N PRO A 160 -16.16 11.30 -18.21
CA PRO A 160 -15.53 12.46 -18.83
C PRO A 160 -16.43 13.70 -18.89
N ASP A 161 -17.76 13.50 -18.93
CA ASP A 161 -18.77 14.56 -18.94
C ASP A 161 -19.12 15.07 -17.52
N GLY A 162 -18.45 14.59 -16.48
CA GLY A 162 -18.62 15.00 -15.08
C GLY A 162 -19.77 14.31 -14.33
N HIS A 163 -20.40 13.30 -14.91
CA HIS A 163 -21.45 12.52 -14.24
C HIS A 163 -20.86 11.44 -13.32
N LEU A 164 -21.65 10.93 -12.38
CA LEU A 164 -21.23 9.84 -11.49
C LEU A 164 -21.23 8.51 -12.26
N ALA A 165 -20.07 7.86 -12.36
CA ALA A 165 -19.91 6.58 -13.06
C ALA A 165 -19.94 5.38 -12.10
N ILE A 166 -19.22 5.49 -10.98
CA ILE A 166 -19.11 4.42 -9.97
C ILE A 166 -19.27 5.04 -8.60
N MET A 167 -20.07 4.41 -7.73
CA MET A 167 -20.31 4.85 -6.36
C MET A 167 -19.92 3.75 -5.37
N SER A 168 -19.52 4.16 -4.17
CA SER A 168 -19.23 3.25 -3.06
C SER A 168 -20.50 2.51 -2.63
N GLN A 169 -20.32 1.24 -2.27
CA GLN A 169 -21.40 0.40 -1.77
C GLN A 169 -21.58 0.56 -0.26
N PRO A 170 -22.80 0.43 0.27
CA PRO A 170 -23.02 0.42 1.71
C PRO A 170 -22.27 -0.74 2.38
N ARG A 171 -21.90 -0.55 3.64
CA ARG A 171 -21.29 -1.59 4.49
C ARG A 171 -22.37 -2.25 5.33
N GLU A 172 -22.23 -3.55 5.54
CA GLU A 172 -23.10 -4.30 6.46
C GLU A 172 -22.87 -3.80 7.89
N VAL A 173 -23.95 -3.62 8.65
CA VAL A 173 -23.91 -3.17 10.03
C VAL A 173 -24.32 -4.31 10.95
N ARG A 174 -23.61 -4.49 12.06
CA ARG A 174 -23.97 -5.40 13.13
C ARG A 174 -23.75 -4.76 14.49
N GLU A 175 -24.67 -5.03 15.42
CA GLU A 175 -24.56 -4.59 16.80
C GLU A 175 -23.81 -5.63 17.64
N PHE A 176 -22.89 -5.16 18.47
CA PHE A 176 -22.22 -5.95 19.50
C PHE A 176 -22.20 -5.14 20.79
N GLN A 177 -22.77 -5.69 21.87
CA GLN A 177 -22.77 -5.07 23.21
C GLN A 177 -23.38 -3.65 23.25
N GLY A 178 -24.37 -3.37 22.39
CA GLY A 178 -25.04 -2.06 22.30
C GLY A 178 -24.35 -1.05 21.38
N ASP A 179 -23.19 -1.38 20.80
CA ASP A 179 -22.48 -0.54 19.83
C ASP A 179 -22.63 -1.10 18.41
N HIS A 180 -22.64 -0.21 17.41
CA HIS A 180 -22.76 -0.58 15.99
C HIS A 180 -21.39 -0.63 15.29
N PHE A 181 -21.20 -1.66 14.46
CA PHE A 181 -19.96 -1.91 13.74
C PHE A 181 -20.22 -2.21 12.27
N LEU A 182 -19.28 -1.78 11.42
CA LEU A 182 -19.28 -2.04 9.99
C LEU A 182 -18.45 -3.28 9.66
N LEU A 183 -18.97 -4.14 8.77
CA LEU A 183 -18.20 -5.23 8.19
C LEU A 183 -17.27 -4.69 7.10
N GLU A 184 -15.97 -4.93 7.27
CA GLU A 184 -14.92 -4.55 6.31
C GLU A 184 -14.21 -5.79 5.78
N ARG A 185 -13.98 -5.82 4.47
CA ARG A 185 -13.36 -6.95 3.77
C ARG A 185 -11.86 -6.78 3.65
N ALA A 186 -11.15 -7.88 3.81
CA ALA A 186 -9.70 -7.90 3.66
C ALA A 186 -9.24 -7.44 2.28
N ILE A 187 -8.09 -6.79 2.26
CA ILE A 187 -7.36 -6.45 1.04
C ILE A 187 -6.16 -7.40 0.94
N ARG A 188 -6.06 -8.11 -0.19
CA ARG A 188 -4.89 -8.84 -0.61
C ARG A 188 -4.52 -8.39 -2.03
N ALA A 189 -3.24 -8.24 -2.30
CA ALA A 189 -2.71 -7.75 -3.57
C ALA A 189 -1.94 -8.85 -4.32
N ASP A 190 -1.73 -8.66 -5.61
CA ASP A 190 -0.85 -9.53 -6.39
C ASP A 190 0.61 -9.25 -5.99
N PHE A 191 0.97 -7.97 -5.86
CA PHE A 191 2.31 -7.53 -5.46
C PHE A 191 2.31 -6.52 -4.31
N ALA A 192 3.35 -6.58 -3.47
CA ALA A 192 3.66 -5.55 -2.49
C ALA A 192 5.02 -4.92 -2.78
N LEU A 193 5.08 -3.59 -2.83
CA LEU A 193 6.31 -2.81 -2.93
C LEU A 193 6.60 -2.16 -1.57
N VAL A 194 7.73 -2.50 -0.96
CA VAL A 194 8.04 -2.15 0.43
C VAL A 194 9.43 -1.57 0.59
N LYS A 195 9.56 -0.56 1.46
CA LYS A 195 10.84 -0.01 1.91
C LYS A 195 11.23 -0.54 3.29
N GLY A 196 12.34 -1.29 3.36
CA GLY A 196 13.03 -1.62 4.60
C GLY A 196 14.28 -0.77 4.84
N TRP A 197 14.81 -0.80 6.06
CA TRP A 197 16.10 -0.19 6.37
C TRP A 197 17.24 -1.20 6.18
N LYS A 198 17.16 -2.35 6.86
CA LYS A 198 18.14 -3.44 6.75
C LYS A 198 17.45 -4.74 6.43
N ALA A 199 18.10 -5.60 5.65
CA ALA A 199 17.71 -7.00 5.54
C ALA A 199 18.89 -7.93 5.70
N ASP A 200 18.65 -9.17 6.12
CA ASP A 200 19.65 -10.22 5.99
C ASP A 200 19.39 -11.09 4.76
N ARG A 201 20.35 -11.97 4.44
CA ARG A 201 20.23 -12.91 3.32
C ARG A 201 19.13 -13.98 3.51
N ALA A 202 18.57 -14.10 4.71
CA ALA A 202 17.44 -14.99 4.99
C ALA A 202 16.07 -14.31 4.78
N GLY A 203 16.06 -13.02 4.46
CA GLY A 203 14.85 -12.24 4.21
C GLY A 203 14.16 -11.70 5.45
N ASN A 204 14.87 -11.63 6.57
CA ASN A 204 14.43 -10.80 7.68
C ASN A 204 14.64 -9.33 7.33
N VAL A 205 13.66 -8.48 7.62
CA VAL A 205 13.70 -7.04 7.32
C VAL A 205 13.47 -6.24 8.60
N VAL A 206 14.28 -5.21 8.81
CA VAL A 206 14.17 -4.24 9.91
C VAL A 206 13.83 -2.88 9.34
N PHE A 207 12.92 -2.16 9.99
CA PHE A 207 12.50 -0.81 9.63
C PHE A 207 13.06 0.23 10.60
N ARG A 208 13.25 1.47 10.15
CA ARG A 208 13.82 2.56 10.94
C ARG A 208 12.80 3.65 11.22
N GLY A 209 12.57 3.97 12.50
CA GLY A 209 11.69 5.06 12.91
C GLY A 209 10.25 4.91 12.39
N SER A 210 9.67 6.01 11.91
CA SER A 210 8.29 6.06 11.38
C SER A 210 8.15 5.45 9.98
N ALA A 211 9.24 5.19 9.25
CA ALA A 211 9.21 4.56 7.93
C ALA A 211 8.63 3.13 7.93
N ARG A 212 8.45 2.54 9.13
CA ARG A 212 7.80 1.24 9.33
C ARG A 212 6.33 1.21 8.87
N SER A 213 5.58 2.29 9.12
CA SER A 213 4.16 2.53 8.81
C SER A 213 3.37 1.37 8.15
N PHE A 214 2.90 1.54 6.92
CA PHE A 214 2.16 0.55 6.14
C PHE A 214 3.05 -0.54 5.53
N ASN A 215 4.37 -0.34 5.54
CA ASN A 215 5.32 -1.32 5.02
C ASN A 215 5.16 -2.70 5.70
N VAL A 216 4.91 -2.75 7.02
CA VAL A 216 4.73 -4.02 7.75
C VAL A 216 3.46 -4.80 7.37
N PRO A 217 2.25 -4.21 7.42
CA PRO A 217 1.05 -4.96 7.04
C PRO A 217 1.07 -5.33 5.54
N MET A 218 1.57 -4.47 4.66
CA MET A 218 1.62 -4.73 3.22
C MET A 218 2.58 -5.87 2.84
N CYS A 219 3.71 -6.02 3.55
CA CYS A 219 4.63 -7.17 3.39
C CYS A 219 3.96 -8.54 3.49
N LYS A 220 2.79 -8.62 4.13
CA LYS A 220 2.12 -9.89 4.47
C LYS A 220 0.90 -10.15 3.61
N ALA A 221 0.39 -9.13 2.93
CA ALA A 221 -0.90 -9.12 2.28
C ALA A 221 -0.78 -9.15 0.74
N ALA A 222 0.28 -9.77 0.21
CA ALA A 222 0.45 -9.96 -1.22
C ALA A 222 0.92 -11.38 -1.56
N ASP A 223 0.73 -11.77 -2.82
CA ASP A 223 1.26 -13.03 -3.36
C ASP A 223 2.77 -12.95 -3.57
N VAL A 224 3.26 -11.82 -4.09
CA VAL A 224 4.69 -11.54 -4.26
C VAL A 224 5.04 -10.26 -3.51
N THR A 225 6.13 -10.26 -2.73
CA THR A 225 6.57 -9.07 -1.98
C THR A 225 7.97 -8.66 -2.39
N ALA A 226 8.08 -7.51 -3.06
CA ALA A 226 9.35 -6.89 -3.39
C ALA A 226 9.75 -5.89 -2.28
N VAL A 227 10.90 -6.12 -1.66
CA VAL A 227 11.43 -5.26 -0.60
C VAL A 227 12.74 -4.63 -1.05
N GLU A 228 12.79 -3.31 -1.12
CA GLU A 228 14.04 -2.58 -1.23
C GLU A 228 14.57 -2.22 0.16
N VAL A 229 15.87 -2.40 0.37
CA VAL A 229 16.54 -2.04 1.64
C VAL A 229 17.76 -1.18 1.40
N GLU A 230 18.08 -0.34 2.39
CA GLU A 230 19.29 0.49 2.35
C GLU A 230 20.56 -0.36 2.53
N GLU A 231 20.52 -1.42 3.36
CA GLU A 231 21.69 -2.23 3.71
C GLU A 231 21.35 -3.73 3.86
N ILE A 232 22.14 -4.63 3.26
CA ILE A 232 22.06 -6.07 3.47
C ILE A 232 23.18 -6.41 4.43
N THR A 233 22.79 -6.99 5.55
CA THR A 233 23.70 -7.38 6.62
C THR A 233 23.90 -8.89 6.62
N LEU A 234 24.87 -9.32 7.43
CA LEU A 234 24.91 -10.69 7.91
C LEU A 234 23.60 -11.04 8.65
N PRO A 235 23.26 -12.34 8.80
CA PRO A 235 22.06 -12.78 9.50
C PRO A 235 21.88 -12.07 10.84
N PHE A 236 20.67 -11.60 11.11
CA PHE A 236 20.40 -11.02 12.41
C PHE A 236 20.59 -12.11 13.46
N CYS A 237 21.58 -11.92 14.34
CA CYS A 237 21.76 -12.82 15.46
C CYS A 237 20.53 -12.67 16.37
N PRO A 238 19.74 -13.72 16.63
CA PRO A 238 18.51 -13.61 17.41
C PRO A 238 18.73 -13.26 18.90
N CYS A 239 19.99 -13.02 19.31
CA CYS A 239 20.42 -12.90 20.70
C CYS A 239 21.01 -11.53 21.09
N ARG A 240 20.81 -10.46 20.31
CA ARG A 240 21.27 -9.11 20.70
C ARG A 240 20.28 -8.00 20.38
#